data_AF-E6J3Z5-F1
#
_entry.id   AF-E6J3Z5-F1
#
_cell.length_a   1.000
_cell.length_b   1.000
_cell.length_c   1.000
_cell.angle_alpha   90.00
_cell.angle_beta   90.00
_cell.angle_gamma   90.00
#
_symmetry.space_group_name_H-M   'P 1'
#
loop_
_entity.id
_entity.type
_entity.pdbx_description
1 polymer ?
#
loop_
_entity_poly.entity_id
_entity_poly.type
_entity_poly.pdbx_seq_one_letter_code
_entity_poly.pdbx_strand_id
1 'polypeptide(L)'
;MAFKLLNKARKCPIKDELFVQVTWTPNNSPAEDEKLNSLIEELDENILAEGQFHFDETLPYLTFLQAEVLFQEMKREYESFLIEKVSVCRREGGGITTKGEVFVQPLLIDASYQNLLQPLMESILTYAVFSTYSYDEKRDYFINQVFPSYRASLDVSETSLPLFPSKEEVHSKGSIRSPAVSIQRDEFQQQKQSSHPMKKLYLALGITSLLLCLSLGINIWILTNQSQTTRQVQFLHQELEKTTQLQKQEHQLDVFSRYFIPSYYSNNKQLLTDFLDKGNAKYTVPKEGTLQSVILEKISYEAGEYTATYVLALKQNDGIKSVRLTLIAKEKKSSPYGFVITKEPIETAYIKSKK
;
A
#
# COMPACT_ATOMS: atom_id res chain seq x y z
N MET A 1 12.85 26.73 6.57
CA MET A 1 11.89 27.86 6.62
C MET A 1 10.67 27.36 7.38
N ALA A 2 10.09 28.13 8.29
CA ALA A 2 8.97 27.65 9.10
C ALA A 2 7.70 27.43 8.26
N PHE A 3 7.07 26.27 8.44
CA PHE A 3 5.80 25.89 7.85
C PHE A 3 4.74 26.97 8.10
N LYS A 4 4.21 27.56 7.02
CA LYS A 4 2.96 28.36 7.06
C LYS A 4 1.80 27.45 6.68
N LEU A 5 1.60 26.36 7.43
CA LEU A 5 0.35 25.63 7.38
C LEU A 5 -0.66 26.30 8.30
N LEU A 6 -1.92 26.32 7.86
CA LEU A 6 -3.11 26.91 8.47
C LEU A 6 -3.40 28.35 8.00
N ASN A 7 -4.57 28.48 7.35
CA ASN A 7 -5.31 29.72 7.04
C ASN A 7 -5.16 30.39 5.67
N LYS A 8 -5.13 29.62 4.59
CA LYS A 8 -5.91 30.03 3.40
C LYS A 8 -6.75 28.87 2.92
N ALA A 9 -8.05 29.10 2.79
CA ALA A 9 -9.01 28.18 2.19
C ALA A 9 -8.67 27.94 0.71
N ARG A 10 -7.60 27.18 0.45
CA ARG A 10 -7.32 26.63 -0.87
C ARG A 10 -8.38 25.57 -1.15
N LYS A 11 -9.02 25.65 -2.31
CA LYS A 11 -9.90 24.58 -2.80
C LYS A 11 -9.04 23.33 -2.95
N CYS A 12 -9.40 22.25 -2.27
CA CYS A 12 -8.73 20.95 -2.36
C CYS A 12 -8.59 20.53 -3.84
N PRO A 13 -7.35 20.31 -4.33
CA PRO A 13 -7.10 20.08 -5.75
C PRO A 13 -7.44 18.64 -6.19
N ILE A 14 -7.52 17.68 -5.26
CA ILE A 14 -7.85 16.27 -5.48
C ILE A 14 -9.16 16.14 -6.26
N LYS A 15 -9.16 15.40 -7.37
CA LYS A 15 -10.33 15.21 -8.23
C LYS A 15 -11.07 13.89 -8.02
N ASP A 16 -10.49 12.99 -7.24
CA ASP A 16 -11.05 11.69 -6.94
C ASP A 16 -12.45 11.81 -6.32
N GLU A 17 -13.31 10.84 -6.64
CA GLU A 17 -14.66 10.77 -6.06
C GLU A 17 -14.57 10.54 -4.55
N LEU A 18 -13.74 9.57 -4.15
CA LEU A 18 -13.43 9.28 -2.75
C LEU A 18 -11.94 9.48 -2.49
N PHE A 19 -11.65 10.10 -1.36
CA PHE A 19 -10.32 10.35 -0.82
C PHE A 19 -10.45 10.48 0.70
N VAL A 20 -9.40 10.89 1.42
CA VAL A 20 -9.46 10.97 2.90
C VAL A 20 -9.12 12.35 3.43
N GLN A 21 -9.63 12.66 4.61
CA GLN A 21 -9.24 13.80 5.42
C GLN A 21 -8.58 13.33 6.70
N VAL A 22 -7.41 13.86 6.99
CA VAL A 22 -6.65 13.60 8.22
C VAL A 22 -6.89 14.74 9.21
N THR A 23 -7.29 14.37 10.42
CA THR A 23 -7.33 15.27 11.58
C THR A 23 -6.21 14.84 12.52
N TRP A 24 -5.33 15.78 12.81
CA TRP A 24 -4.14 15.56 13.64
C TRP A 24 -4.45 15.86 15.10
N THR A 25 -3.81 15.13 16.01
CA THR A 25 -3.86 15.52 17.43
C THR A 25 -3.15 16.87 17.63
N PRO A 26 -3.56 17.70 18.61
CA PRO A 26 -3.02 19.05 18.77
C PRO A 26 -1.49 19.13 18.85
N ASN A 27 -0.84 18.14 19.46
CA ASN A 27 0.63 18.13 19.63
C ASN A 27 1.38 17.26 18.60
N ASN A 28 0.66 16.45 17.82
CA ASN A 28 1.26 15.59 16.79
C ASN A 28 0.63 15.93 15.44
N SER A 29 0.98 17.11 14.93
CA SER A 29 0.57 17.62 13.64
C SER A 29 1.79 18.08 12.85
N PRO A 30 1.72 18.17 11.50
CA PRO A 30 2.83 18.69 10.71
C PRO A 30 3.31 20.08 11.12
N ALA A 31 2.45 20.89 11.74
CA ALA A 31 2.82 22.23 12.21
C ALA A 31 3.61 22.22 13.53
N GLU A 32 3.45 21.18 14.36
CA GLU A 32 3.98 21.13 15.73
C GLU A 32 5.07 20.05 15.89
N ASP A 33 5.09 19.02 15.04
CA ASP A 33 6.08 17.95 15.03
C ASP A 33 7.09 18.17 13.89
N GLU A 34 8.27 18.70 14.24
CA GLU A 34 9.37 18.96 13.29
C GLU A 34 9.79 17.70 12.52
N LYS A 35 9.75 16.52 13.16
CA LYS A 35 10.12 15.27 12.50
C LYS A 35 9.09 14.89 11.43
N LEU A 36 7.80 15.01 11.74
CA LEU A 36 6.72 14.75 10.79
C LEU A 36 6.77 15.74 9.64
N ASN A 37 7.10 17.00 9.97
CA ASN A 37 7.27 18.05 8.99
C ASN A 37 8.37 17.74 7.98
N SER A 38 9.57 17.39 8.47
CA SER A 38 10.70 17.02 7.61
C SER A 38 10.42 15.76 6.80
N LEU A 39 9.69 14.79 7.37
CA LEU A 39 9.28 13.60 6.63
C LEU A 39 8.38 13.97 5.44
N ILE A 40 7.41 14.87 5.63
CA ILE A 40 6.53 15.33 4.55
C ILE A 40 7.32 16.06 3.45
N GLU A 41 8.27 16.93 3.83
CA GLU A 41 9.15 17.60 2.86
C GLU A 41 9.97 16.58 2.04
N GLU A 42 10.52 15.54 2.68
CA GLU A 42 11.27 14.49 1.98
C GLU A 42 10.40 13.69 1.00
N LEU A 43 9.16 13.37 1.40
CA LEU A 43 8.19 12.64 0.57
C LEU A 43 7.83 13.42 -0.71
N ASP A 44 7.62 14.73 -0.57
CA ASP A 44 7.32 15.63 -1.69
C ASP A 44 8.50 15.74 -2.68
N GLU A 45 9.74 15.69 -2.19
CA GLU A 45 10.93 15.80 -3.05
C GLU A 45 11.34 14.47 -3.73
N ASN A 46 11.16 13.33 -3.05
CA ASN A 46 11.86 12.09 -3.41
C ASN A 46 10.96 10.90 -3.75
N ILE A 47 9.69 10.90 -3.35
CA ILE A 47 8.85 9.69 -3.37
C ILE A 47 7.62 9.86 -4.26
N LEU A 48 6.98 11.03 -4.27
CA LEU A 48 5.87 11.28 -5.18
C LEU A 48 6.38 11.55 -6.61
N ALA A 49 5.80 10.86 -7.60
CA ALA A 49 6.19 10.98 -9.00
C ALA A 49 5.82 12.36 -9.59
N GLU A 50 6.54 12.77 -10.65
CA GLU A 50 6.20 13.96 -11.43
C GLU A 50 4.71 13.92 -11.87
N GLY A 51 3.92 14.90 -11.43
CA GLY A 51 2.48 15.01 -11.73
C GLY A 51 1.55 14.63 -10.57
N GLN A 52 2.06 14.15 -9.44
CA GLN A 52 1.29 14.02 -8.20
C GLN A 52 1.26 15.34 -7.42
N PHE A 53 0.20 15.56 -6.64
CA PHE A 53 0.11 16.73 -5.77
C PHE A 53 1.04 16.58 -4.58
N HIS A 54 1.69 17.68 -4.21
CA HIS A 54 2.47 17.73 -2.98
C HIS A 54 1.54 17.72 -1.76
N PHE A 55 2.04 17.23 -0.63
CA PHE A 55 1.31 17.17 0.63
C PHE A 55 0.95 18.57 1.13
N ASP A 56 1.83 19.56 0.94
CA ASP A 56 1.59 20.96 1.33
C ASP A 56 0.41 21.62 0.58
N GLU A 57 0.09 21.13 -0.63
CA GLU A 57 -1.04 21.59 -1.44
C GLU A 57 -2.36 20.92 -1.08
N THR A 58 -2.30 19.71 -0.52
CA THR A 58 -3.45 18.81 -0.37
C THR A 58 -3.94 18.71 1.07
N LEU A 59 -3.04 18.78 2.05
CA LEU A 59 -3.38 18.70 3.47
C LEU A 59 -4.47 19.73 3.86
N PRO A 60 -5.48 19.33 4.65
CA PRO A 60 -5.59 18.06 5.38
C PRO A 60 -6.19 16.89 4.57
N TYR A 61 -6.41 17.06 3.27
CA TYR A 61 -6.98 16.04 2.39
C TYR A 61 -5.87 15.26 1.69
N LEU A 62 -6.01 13.95 1.59
CA LEU A 62 -5.05 13.08 0.91
C LEU A 62 -5.79 12.13 -0.02
N THR A 63 -5.21 11.82 -1.18
CA THR A 63 -5.64 10.64 -1.94
C THR A 63 -5.37 9.38 -1.11
N PHE A 64 -5.96 8.24 -1.48
CA PHE A 64 -5.64 6.99 -0.77
C PHE A 64 -4.15 6.63 -0.91
N LEU A 65 -3.54 6.89 -2.07
CA LEU A 65 -2.10 6.70 -2.26
C LEU A 65 -1.27 7.59 -1.33
N GLN A 66 -1.55 8.89 -1.28
CA GLN A 66 -0.84 9.81 -0.39
C GLN A 66 -0.97 9.40 1.09
N ALA A 67 -2.17 8.97 1.51
CA ALA A 67 -2.40 8.49 2.86
C ALA A 67 -1.57 7.24 3.16
N GLU A 68 -1.52 6.26 2.26
CA GLU A 68 -0.73 5.04 2.47
C GLU A 68 0.76 5.32 2.50
N VAL A 69 1.27 6.14 1.58
CA VAL A 69 2.69 6.55 1.58
C VAL A 69 3.04 7.22 2.90
N LEU A 70 2.26 8.23 3.32
CA LEU A 70 2.52 8.95 4.56
C LEU A 70 2.46 8.03 5.78
N PHE A 71 1.44 7.19 5.90
CA PHE A 71 1.27 6.34 7.07
C PHE A 71 2.32 5.21 7.15
N GLN A 72 2.79 4.70 6.00
CA GLN A 72 3.90 3.74 5.98
C GLN A 72 5.24 4.37 6.37
N GLU A 73 5.53 5.59 5.91
CA GLU A 73 6.75 6.26 6.36
C GLU A 73 6.67 6.69 7.83
N MET A 74 5.51 7.15 8.30
CA MET A 74 5.30 7.39 9.74
C MET A 74 5.54 6.12 10.57
N LYS A 75 5.09 4.96 10.11
CA LYS A 75 5.39 3.67 10.77
C LYS A 75 6.88 3.33 10.81
N ARG A 76 7.66 3.74 9.81
CA ARG A 76 9.12 3.51 9.78
C ARG A 76 9.86 4.46 10.71
N GLU A 77 9.41 5.71 10.75
CA GLU A 77 10.06 6.77 11.50
C GLU A 77 9.66 6.84 12.97
N TYR A 78 8.49 6.33 13.34
CA TYR A 78 7.97 6.40 14.70
C TYR A 78 7.73 4.99 15.26
N GLU A 79 8.06 4.78 16.54
CA GLU A 79 7.66 3.55 17.24
C GLU A 79 6.14 3.40 17.31
N SER A 80 5.45 4.52 17.57
CA SER A 80 4.01 4.64 17.48
C SER A 80 3.62 6.09 17.24
N PHE A 81 2.58 6.32 16.44
CA PHE A 81 2.03 7.63 16.16
C PHE A 81 0.49 7.59 16.19
N LEU A 82 -0.13 8.50 16.93
CA LEU A 82 -1.59 8.58 17.05
C LEU A 82 -2.14 9.71 16.17
N ILE A 83 -2.96 9.33 15.19
CA ILE A 83 -3.75 10.25 14.38
C ILE A 83 -5.13 10.38 15.02
N GLU A 84 -5.62 11.61 15.21
CA GLU A 84 -6.89 11.85 15.89
C GLU A 84 -8.05 11.22 15.11
N LYS A 85 -8.11 11.45 13.79
CA LYS A 85 -9.16 10.90 12.94
C LYS A 85 -8.73 10.83 11.49
N VAL A 86 -9.11 9.76 10.80
CA VAL A 86 -9.08 9.69 9.33
C VAL A 86 -10.50 9.42 8.84
N SER A 87 -11.03 10.30 8.00
CA SER A 87 -12.39 10.20 7.46
C SER A 87 -12.34 10.03 5.95
N VAL A 88 -13.14 9.12 5.40
CA VAL A 88 -13.41 9.10 3.97
C VAL A 88 -14.23 10.34 3.62
N CYS A 89 -13.83 10.98 2.53
CA CYS A 89 -14.45 12.16 1.96
C CYS A 89 -15.05 11.78 0.62
N ARG A 90 -16.24 12.31 0.34
CA ARG A 90 -16.85 12.27 -0.98
C ARG A 90 -16.87 13.65 -1.61
N ARG A 91 -16.52 13.70 -2.88
CA ARG A 91 -16.78 14.86 -3.74
C ARG A 91 -18.18 14.74 -4.34
N GLU A 92 -19.08 15.63 -3.92
CA GLU A 92 -20.46 15.67 -4.40
C GLU A 92 -20.89 17.13 -4.62
N GLY A 93 -21.60 17.42 -5.72
CA GLY A 93 -22.17 18.75 -5.98
C GLY A 93 -21.16 19.90 -6.03
N GLY A 94 -19.88 19.62 -6.33
CA GLY A 94 -18.79 20.60 -6.31
C GLY A 94 -18.21 20.90 -4.92
N GLY A 95 -18.74 20.28 -3.87
CA GLY A 95 -18.24 20.35 -2.50
C GLY A 95 -17.51 19.06 -2.06
N ILE A 96 -17.10 19.04 -0.79
CA ILE A 96 -16.50 17.89 -0.11
C ILE A 96 -17.35 17.61 1.13
N THR A 97 -17.78 16.37 1.31
CA THR A 97 -18.56 15.93 2.47
C THR A 97 -17.95 14.70 3.10
N THR A 98 -18.00 14.61 4.42
CA THR A 98 -17.70 13.41 5.22
C THR A 98 -18.97 12.82 5.84
N LYS A 99 -20.13 13.42 5.57
CA LYS A 99 -21.40 13.02 6.17
C LYS A 99 -21.84 11.67 5.62
N GLY A 100 -21.98 10.70 6.52
CA GLY A 100 -22.39 9.33 6.17
C GLY A 100 -21.23 8.46 5.67
N GLU A 101 -20.04 9.02 5.51
CA GLU A 101 -18.85 8.29 5.07
C GLU A 101 -18.15 7.61 6.27
N VAL A 102 -17.42 6.52 5.98
CA VAL A 102 -16.69 5.77 7.00
C VAL A 102 -15.50 6.57 7.54
N PHE A 103 -15.20 6.40 8.83
CA PHE A 103 -14.02 7.02 9.46
C PHE A 103 -13.43 6.10 10.52
N VAL A 104 -12.17 6.31 10.85
CA VAL A 104 -11.48 5.70 12.01
C VAL A 104 -11.09 6.81 12.99
N GLN A 105 -11.35 6.60 14.28
CA GLN A 105 -11.05 7.55 15.35
C GLN A 105 -10.88 6.84 16.70
N PRO A 106 -9.67 6.87 17.30
CA PRO A 106 -8.39 7.30 16.72
C PRO A 106 -7.78 6.24 15.78
N LEU A 107 -6.80 6.63 14.97
CA LEU A 107 -5.96 5.70 14.20
C LEU A 107 -4.56 5.65 14.80
N LEU A 108 -4.15 4.45 15.23
CA LEU A 108 -2.79 4.20 15.71
C LEU A 108 -1.94 3.65 14.56
N ILE A 109 -0.83 4.33 14.28
CA ILE A 109 0.22 3.90 13.35
C ILE A 109 1.35 3.31 14.20
N ASP A 110 1.47 2.00 14.21
CA ASP A 110 2.54 1.27 14.91
C ASP A 110 3.07 0.13 14.02
N ALA A 111 3.93 -0.74 14.57
CA ALA A 111 4.48 -1.88 13.85
C ALA A 111 3.40 -2.81 13.24
N SER A 112 2.17 -2.82 13.78
CA SER A 112 1.05 -3.62 13.32
C SER A 112 0.26 -3.00 12.17
N TYR A 113 0.38 -1.68 11.93
CA TYR A 113 -0.30 -0.99 10.82
C TYR A 113 0.10 -1.60 9.48
N GLN A 114 -0.89 -1.93 8.63
CA GLN A 114 -0.66 -2.54 7.31
C GLN A 114 -1.17 -1.67 6.17
N ASN A 115 -2.40 -1.19 6.28
CA ASN A 115 -3.05 -0.31 5.32
C ASN A 115 -4.28 0.34 5.97
N LEU A 116 -4.85 1.32 5.31
CA LEU A 116 -6.00 2.09 5.77
C LEU A 116 -7.32 1.32 5.60
N LEU A 117 -7.41 0.38 4.66
CA LEU A 117 -8.66 -0.37 4.42
C LEU A 117 -9.08 -1.18 5.65
N GLN A 118 -8.14 -1.84 6.32
CA GLN A 118 -8.45 -2.64 7.51
C GLN A 118 -9.12 -1.82 8.63
N PRO A 119 -8.53 -0.73 9.15
CA PRO A 119 -9.15 0.05 10.21
C PRO A 119 -10.48 0.69 9.79
N LEU A 120 -10.66 1.01 8.50
CA LEU A 120 -11.95 1.51 7.99
C LEU A 120 -13.02 0.40 7.95
N MET A 121 -12.68 -0.82 7.52
CA MET A 121 -13.61 -1.95 7.57
C MET A 121 -13.97 -2.30 9.00
N GLU A 122 -13.00 -2.30 9.90
CA GLU A 122 -13.26 -2.54 11.32
C GLU A 122 -14.17 -1.46 11.91
N SER A 123 -13.95 -0.19 11.58
CA SER A 123 -14.76 0.90 12.12
C SER A 123 -16.21 0.87 11.61
N ILE A 124 -16.45 0.59 10.32
CA ILE A 124 -17.83 0.51 9.80
C ILE A 124 -18.61 -0.65 10.44
N LEU A 125 -17.91 -1.73 10.79
CA LEU A 125 -18.51 -2.91 11.40
C LEU A 125 -18.76 -2.72 12.89
N THR A 126 -17.92 -1.95 13.60
CA THR A 126 -17.92 -1.89 15.06
C THR A 126 -18.48 -0.59 15.65
N TYR A 127 -18.35 0.56 14.97
CA TYR A 127 -18.78 1.83 15.56
C TYR A 127 -20.30 1.95 15.56
N ALA A 128 -20.85 2.37 16.71
CA ALA A 128 -22.29 2.48 16.92
C ALA A 128 -22.97 3.44 15.93
N VAL A 129 -22.27 4.45 15.43
CA VAL A 129 -22.79 5.39 14.42
C VAL A 129 -23.18 4.71 13.11
N PHE A 130 -22.61 3.54 12.80
CA PHE A 130 -22.94 2.74 11.62
C PHE A 130 -23.89 1.58 11.93
N SER A 131 -24.42 1.47 13.16
CA SER A 131 -25.29 0.35 13.56
C SER A 131 -26.63 0.31 12.84
N THR A 132 -27.06 1.44 12.27
CA THR A 132 -28.31 1.56 11.50
C THR A 132 -28.22 0.92 10.12
N TYR A 133 -27.01 0.70 9.59
CA TYR A 133 -26.80 0.03 8.31
C TYR A 133 -26.69 -1.48 8.52
N SER A 134 -27.32 -2.24 7.64
CA SER A 134 -27.18 -3.69 7.58
C SER A 134 -25.75 -4.09 7.21
N TYR A 135 -25.38 -5.33 7.50
CA TYR A 135 -24.08 -5.86 7.07
C TYR A 135 -23.91 -5.78 5.55
N ASP A 136 -24.95 -6.11 4.77
CA ASP A 136 -24.85 -6.14 3.31
C ASP A 136 -24.68 -4.72 2.75
N GLU A 137 -25.35 -3.70 3.30
CA GLU A 137 -25.11 -2.30 2.92
C GLU A 137 -23.66 -1.86 3.22
N LYS A 138 -23.11 -2.24 4.37
CA LYS A 138 -21.72 -1.93 4.73
C LYS A 138 -20.73 -2.61 3.78
N ARG A 139 -20.94 -3.90 3.49
CA ARG A 139 -20.12 -4.67 2.56
C ARG A 139 -20.19 -4.05 1.16
N ASP A 140 -21.39 -3.78 0.68
CA ASP A 140 -21.61 -3.26 -0.68
C ASP A 140 -21.05 -1.84 -0.84
N TYR A 141 -21.07 -1.01 0.21
CA TYR A 141 -20.37 0.27 0.23
C TYR A 141 -18.86 0.11 0.02
N PHE A 142 -18.22 -0.86 0.68
CA PHE A 142 -16.80 -1.13 0.45
C PHE A 142 -16.52 -1.70 -0.93
N ILE A 143 -17.22 -2.76 -1.33
CA ILE A 143 -17.01 -3.45 -2.60
C ILE A 143 -17.25 -2.53 -3.80
N ASN A 144 -18.29 -1.70 -3.76
CA ASN A 144 -18.71 -0.92 -4.92
C ASN A 144 -18.15 0.50 -4.94
N GLN A 145 -17.61 1.00 -3.82
CA GLN A 145 -17.17 2.40 -3.73
C GLN A 145 -15.75 2.52 -3.19
N VAL A 146 -15.52 2.14 -1.94
CA VAL A 146 -14.21 2.35 -1.30
C VAL A 146 -13.09 1.57 -2.00
N PHE A 147 -13.31 0.29 -2.28
CA PHE A 147 -12.32 -0.57 -2.94
C PHE A 147 -11.98 -0.11 -4.36
N PRO A 148 -12.95 0.22 -5.24
CA PRO A 148 -12.68 0.83 -6.53
C PRO A 148 -11.90 2.14 -6.46
N SER A 149 -12.23 3.04 -5.53
CA SER A 149 -11.50 4.30 -5.39
C SER A 149 -10.08 4.09 -4.84
N TYR A 150 -9.92 3.20 -3.86
CA TYR A 150 -8.62 2.84 -3.30
C TYR A 150 -7.70 2.24 -4.37
N ARG A 151 -8.18 1.23 -5.11
CA ARG A 151 -7.36 0.59 -6.16
C ARG A 151 -7.00 1.56 -7.29
N ALA A 152 -7.91 2.45 -7.66
CA ALA A 152 -7.66 3.43 -8.71
C ALA A 152 -6.62 4.46 -8.26
N SER A 153 -6.63 4.84 -6.98
CA SER A 153 -5.64 5.76 -6.42
C SER A 153 -4.24 5.14 -6.32
N LEU A 154 -4.13 3.85 -5.95
CA LEU A 154 -2.86 3.15 -5.81
C LEU A 154 -2.35 2.49 -7.11
N ASP A 155 -3.16 2.47 -8.17
CA ASP A 155 -2.92 1.72 -9.42
C ASP A 155 -2.63 0.22 -9.18
N VAL A 156 -3.44 -0.41 -8.32
CA VAL A 156 -3.28 -1.83 -7.94
C VAL A 156 -4.40 -2.71 -8.49
N SER A 157 -4.09 -4.00 -8.66
CA SER A 157 -5.04 -5.01 -9.12
C SER A 157 -6.18 -5.26 -8.12
N GLU A 158 -7.29 -5.80 -8.59
CA GLU A 158 -8.38 -6.23 -7.69
C GLU A 158 -7.94 -7.37 -6.76
N THR A 159 -7.05 -8.24 -7.22
CA THR A 159 -6.55 -9.39 -6.45
C THR A 159 -5.66 -9.01 -5.26
N SER A 160 -5.16 -7.78 -5.21
CA SER A 160 -4.38 -7.27 -4.08
C SER A 160 -5.24 -6.61 -2.99
N LEU A 161 -6.56 -6.49 -3.20
CA LEU A 161 -7.46 -5.94 -2.21
C LEU A 161 -7.80 -6.98 -1.13
N PRO A 162 -7.93 -6.56 0.14
CA PRO A 162 -8.42 -7.45 1.18
C PRO A 162 -9.88 -7.82 0.94
N LEU A 163 -10.27 -9.00 1.42
CA LEU A 163 -11.68 -9.38 1.47
C LEU A 163 -12.39 -8.60 2.57
N PHE A 164 -13.62 -8.17 2.30
CA PHE A 164 -14.47 -7.62 3.34
C PHE A 164 -14.84 -8.75 4.34
N PRO A 165 -14.72 -8.54 5.67
CA PRO A 165 -14.93 -9.60 6.66
C PRO A 165 -16.29 -10.27 6.52
N SER A 166 -16.35 -11.60 6.60
CA SER A 166 -17.61 -12.37 6.48
C SER A 166 -18.57 -12.12 7.64
N LYS A 167 -19.87 -12.40 7.47
CA LYS A 167 -20.86 -12.26 8.57
C LYS A 167 -20.46 -13.12 9.76
N GLU A 168 -19.94 -14.30 9.51
CA GLU A 168 -19.51 -15.28 10.50
C GLU A 168 -18.29 -14.77 11.30
N GLU A 169 -17.30 -14.16 10.63
CA GLU A 169 -16.16 -13.50 11.27
C GLU A 169 -16.60 -12.33 12.16
N VAL A 170 -17.61 -11.57 11.73
CA VAL A 170 -18.15 -10.46 12.52
C VAL A 170 -18.94 -10.98 13.73
N HIS A 171 -19.76 -12.01 13.57
CA HIS A 171 -20.56 -12.60 14.65
C HIS A 171 -19.71 -13.34 15.69
N SER A 172 -18.65 -14.04 15.27
CA SER A 172 -17.70 -14.68 16.19
C SER A 172 -16.94 -13.67 17.06
N LYS A 173 -16.75 -12.44 16.56
CA LYS A 173 -16.21 -11.29 17.31
C LYS A 173 -17.25 -10.55 18.15
N GLY A 174 -18.55 -10.67 17.85
CA GLY A 174 -19.61 -9.76 18.30
C GLY A 174 -20.53 -10.21 19.44
N SER A 175 -20.36 -11.40 20.03
CA SER A 175 -21.24 -11.84 21.14
C SER A 175 -20.82 -11.31 22.50
N ILE A 176 -20.92 -9.99 22.71
CA ILE A 176 -21.24 -9.42 24.02
C ILE A 176 -22.42 -8.48 23.83
N ARG A 177 -23.57 -8.90 24.35
CA ARG A 177 -24.79 -8.09 24.42
C ARG A 177 -24.49 -6.78 25.14
N SER A 178 -24.63 -5.65 24.45
CA SER A 178 -24.81 -4.37 25.12
C SER A 178 -26.20 -4.34 25.74
N PRO A 179 -26.35 -4.13 27.07
CA PRO A 179 -27.66 -3.94 27.66
C PRO A 179 -28.22 -2.60 27.21
N ALA A 180 -29.45 -2.62 26.71
CA ALA A 180 -30.25 -1.44 26.46
C ALA A 180 -30.44 -0.68 27.80
N VAL A 181 -29.95 0.57 27.86
CA VAL A 181 -30.28 1.47 28.97
C VAL A 181 -31.38 2.39 28.49
N SER A 182 -32.59 2.15 28.99
CA SER A 182 -33.71 3.07 28.94
C SER A 182 -33.41 4.30 29.78
N ILE A 183 -33.56 5.48 29.19
CA ILE A 183 -33.50 6.77 29.89
C ILE A 183 -34.78 6.91 30.71
N GLN A 184 -34.65 7.08 32.03
CA GLN A 184 -35.62 7.79 32.85
C GLN A 184 -34.90 8.88 33.63
N ARG A 185 -35.39 10.11 33.48
CA ARG A 185 -35.09 11.24 34.39
C ARG A 185 -36.00 11.09 35.61
N ASP A 186 -35.45 11.33 36.78
CA ASP A 186 -36.16 12.07 37.83
C ASP A 186 -35.17 12.78 38.77
N GLU A 187 -35.67 13.86 39.34
CA GLU A 187 -34.99 14.98 39.97
C GLU A 187 -34.96 14.88 41.51
N PHE A 188 -33.91 15.47 42.11
CA PHE A 188 -33.74 15.96 43.51
C PHE A 188 -33.86 15.01 44.74
N GLN A 189 -32.79 14.93 45.56
CA GLN A 189 -32.66 15.63 46.86
C GLN A 189 -31.35 15.27 47.63
N GLN A 190 -30.81 16.27 48.35
CA GLN A 190 -29.67 16.24 49.28
C GLN A 190 -29.97 15.50 50.59
N GLN A 191 -29.02 14.71 51.13
CA GLN A 191 -28.51 14.88 52.52
C GLN A 191 -27.31 13.96 52.89
N LYS A 192 -26.70 14.29 54.03
CA LYS A 192 -25.30 14.17 54.45
C LYS A 192 -24.93 12.86 55.19
N GLN A 193 -23.63 12.53 55.10
CA GLN A 193 -22.70 11.98 56.11
C GLN A 193 -22.70 10.50 56.57
N SER A 194 -21.56 9.86 56.23
CA SER A 194 -20.62 9.09 57.07
C SER A 194 -21.04 7.80 57.78
N SER A 195 -20.50 6.66 57.29
CA SER A 195 -19.43 5.88 57.94
C SER A 195 -19.20 4.57 57.16
N HIS A 196 -17.96 4.08 57.10
CA HIS A 196 -17.58 2.77 56.53
C HIS A 196 -17.04 1.91 57.66
N PRO A 197 -17.21 0.58 57.63
CA PRO A 197 -16.11 -0.24 57.09
C PRO A 197 -16.50 -1.57 56.42
N MET A 198 -15.64 -2.01 55.50
CA MET A 198 -15.30 -3.42 55.26
C MET A 198 -16.37 -4.36 54.66
N LYS A 199 -17.09 -3.92 53.62
CA LYS A 199 -17.68 -4.84 52.61
C LYS A 199 -17.41 -4.46 51.15
N LYS A 200 -16.76 -3.30 50.92
CA LYS A 200 -16.48 -2.78 49.57
C LYS A 200 -15.12 -3.18 48.99
N LEU A 201 -14.23 -3.80 49.78
CA LEU A 201 -12.90 -4.19 49.32
C LEU A 201 -12.92 -5.50 48.50
N TYR A 202 -13.78 -6.45 48.85
CA TYR A 202 -13.93 -7.71 48.10
C TYR A 202 -14.70 -7.53 46.78
N LEU A 203 -15.61 -6.55 46.71
CA LEU A 203 -16.33 -6.22 45.48
C LEU A 203 -15.41 -5.54 44.46
N ALA A 204 -14.50 -4.65 44.92
CA ALA A 204 -13.54 -3.97 44.05
C ALA A 204 -12.45 -4.91 43.52
N LEU A 205 -11.98 -5.87 44.34
CA LEU A 205 -10.98 -6.86 43.92
C LEU A 205 -11.53 -7.93 42.96
N GLY A 206 -12.82 -8.28 43.07
CA GLY A 206 -13.47 -9.18 42.12
C GLY A 206 -13.63 -8.57 40.72
N ILE A 207 -13.89 -7.26 40.64
CA ILE A 207 -14.08 -6.54 39.37
C ILE A 207 -12.74 -6.32 38.64
N THR A 208 -11.65 -6.03 39.36
CA THR A 208 -10.32 -5.86 38.75
C THR A 208 -9.71 -7.18 38.29
N SER A 209 -9.96 -8.29 39.00
CA SER A 209 -9.53 -9.63 38.58
C SER A 209 -10.23 -10.11 37.29
N LEU A 210 -11.52 -9.77 37.12
CA LEU A 210 -12.28 -10.11 35.91
C LEU A 210 -11.84 -9.27 34.69
N LEU A 211 -11.51 -7.99 34.90
CA LEU A 211 -10.98 -7.08 33.87
C LEU A 211 -9.59 -7.52 33.34
N LEU A 212 -8.73 -8.06 34.20
CA LEU A 212 -7.40 -8.54 33.81
C LEU A 212 -7.42 -9.89 33.08
N CYS A 213 -8.39 -10.76 33.38
CA CYS A 213 -8.55 -12.02 32.66
C CYS A 213 -9.14 -11.81 31.25
N LEU A 214 -10.00 -10.80 31.08
CA LEU A 214 -10.55 -10.40 29.77
C LEU A 214 -9.49 -9.75 28.88
N SER A 215 -8.55 -8.97 29.43
CA SER A 215 -7.48 -8.34 28.65
C SER A 215 -6.42 -9.33 28.17
N LEU A 216 -6.10 -10.37 28.94
CA LEU A 216 -5.13 -11.40 28.53
C LEU A 216 -5.68 -12.33 27.43
N GLY A 217 -6.97 -12.65 27.44
CA GLY A 217 -7.59 -13.52 26.42
C GLY A 217 -7.63 -12.88 25.01
N ILE A 218 -7.83 -11.57 24.93
CA ILE A 218 -7.85 -10.81 23.67
C ILE A 218 -6.45 -10.77 23.04
N ASN A 219 -5.39 -10.59 23.84
CA ASN A 219 -4.01 -10.51 23.35
C ASN A 219 -3.49 -11.84 22.81
N ILE A 220 -3.84 -12.97 23.44
CA ILE A 220 -3.44 -14.31 22.95
C ILE A 220 -4.20 -14.67 21.66
N TRP A 221 -5.45 -14.24 21.52
CA TRP A 221 -6.26 -14.49 20.33
C TRP A 221 -5.79 -13.66 19.12
N ILE A 222 -5.45 -12.38 19.32
CA ILE A 222 -4.81 -11.52 18.32
C ILE A 222 -3.52 -12.17 17.79
N LEU A 223 -2.68 -12.72 18.67
CA LEU A 223 -1.40 -13.36 18.29
C LEU A 223 -1.59 -14.61 17.40
N THR A 224 -2.65 -15.40 17.62
CA THR A 224 -2.86 -16.66 16.89
C THR A 224 -3.47 -16.47 15.49
N ASN A 225 -4.36 -15.48 15.32
CA ASN A 225 -4.99 -15.16 14.03
C ASN A 225 -4.07 -14.33 13.10
N GLN A 226 -3.01 -13.74 13.65
CA GLN A 226 -2.03 -12.91 12.93
C GLN A 226 -1.21 -13.72 11.91
N SER A 227 -1.02 -15.03 12.09
CA SER A 227 -0.08 -15.82 11.29
C SER A 227 -0.48 -16.01 9.81
N GLN A 228 -1.78 -16.01 9.49
CA GLN A 228 -2.26 -16.16 8.11
C GLN A 228 -2.35 -14.81 7.40
N THR A 229 -2.79 -13.77 8.10
CA THR A 229 -2.87 -12.39 7.60
C THR A 229 -1.47 -11.80 7.39
N THR A 230 -0.53 -12.03 8.31
CA THR A 230 0.86 -11.54 8.17
C THR A 230 1.58 -12.20 7.00
N ARG A 231 1.30 -13.48 6.67
CA ARG A 231 1.90 -14.12 5.49
C ARG A 231 1.39 -13.53 4.18
N GLN A 232 0.09 -13.26 4.10
CA GLN A 232 -0.51 -12.62 2.91
C GLN A 232 -0.08 -11.17 2.79
N VAL A 233 0.03 -10.44 3.91
CA VAL A 233 0.45 -9.04 3.92
C VAL A 233 1.96 -8.88 3.74
N GLN A 234 2.80 -9.76 4.30
CA GLN A 234 4.22 -9.82 3.96
C GLN A 234 4.43 -10.21 2.50
N PHE A 235 3.62 -11.14 1.97
CA PHE A 235 3.64 -11.47 0.55
C PHE A 235 3.22 -10.26 -0.30
N LEU A 236 2.17 -9.54 0.05
CA LEU A 236 1.71 -8.34 -0.65
C LEU A 236 2.71 -7.18 -0.52
N HIS A 237 3.33 -6.97 0.63
CA HIS A 237 4.42 -6.00 0.80
C HIS A 237 5.66 -6.39 0.01
N GLN A 238 6.03 -7.67 0.00
CA GLN A 238 7.11 -8.17 -0.85
C GLN A 238 6.76 -8.03 -2.33
N GLU A 239 5.51 -8.24 -2.71
CA GLU A 239 5.04 -8.06 -4.08
C GLU A 239 5.01 -6.58 -4.45
N LEU A 240 4.62 -5.69 -3.53
CA LEU A 240 4.69 -4.23 -3.71
C LEU A 240 6.14 -3.75 -3.81
N GLU A 241 7.04 -4.16 -2.91
CA GLU A 241 8.47 -3.81 -3.00
C GLU A 241 9.09 -4.34 -4.29
N LYS A 242 8.78 -5.58 -4.70
CA LYS A 242 9.20 -6.11 -6.00
C LYS A 242 8.60 -5.32 -7.15
N THR A 243 7.33 -4.91 -7.07
CA THR A 243 6.66 -4.13 -8.13
C THR A 243 7.26 -2.74 -8.22
N THR A 244 7.47 -2.05 -7.10
CA THR A 244 8.11 -0.72 -7.02
C THR A 244 9.56 -0.78 -7.47
N GLN A 245 10.31 -1.81 -7.07
CA GLN A 245 11.68 -2.03 -7.55
C GLN A 245 11.71 -2.34 -9.04
N LEU A 246 10.80 -3.19 -9.53
CA LEU A 246 10.66 -3.50 -10.95
C LEU A 246 10.32 -2.24 -11.72
N GLN A 247 9.32 -1.46 -11.32
CA GLN A 247 8.94 -0.20 -11.96
C GLN A 247 10.07 0.84 -11.95
N LYS A 248 10.81 0.96 -10.83
CA LYS A 248 11.97 1.86 -10.71
C LYS A 248 13.13 1.46 -11.61
N GLN A 249 13.31 0.17 -11.87
CA GLN A 249 14.43 -0.37 -12.64
C GLN A 249 14.03 -0.81 -14.05
N GLU A 250 12.73 -0.81 -14.38
CA GLU A 250 12.17 -1.28 -15.65
C GLU A 250 12.77 -0.49 -16.81
N HIS A 251 12.74 0.84 -16.71
CA HIS A 251 13.28 1.73 -17.72
C HIS A 251 14.79 1.57 -17.88
N GLN A 252 15.53 1.41 -16.78
CA GLN A 252 16.98 1.25 -16.82
C GLN A 252 17.36 -0.11 -17.45
N LEU A 253 16.63 -1.17 -17.10
CA LEU A 253 16.79 -2.49 -17.68
C LEU A 253 16.41 -2.51 -19.16
N ASP A 254 15.36 -1.78 -19.56
CA ASP A 254 14.96 -1.68 -20.97
C ASP A 254 16.03 -0.98 -21.80
N VAL A 255 16.56 0.15 -21.29
CA VAL A 255 17.67 0.86 -21.94
C VAL A 255 18.90 -0.04 -22.06
N PHE A 256 19.32 -0.69 -20.97
CA PHE A 256 20.41 -1.67 -20.98
C PHE A 256 20.21 -2.75 -22.06
N SER A 257 19.02 -3.36 -22.08
CA SER A 257 18.68 -4.43 -23.02
C SER A 257 18.71 -3.93 -24.47
N ARG A 258 18.23 -2.71 -24.73
CA ARG A 258 18.28 -2.08 -26.07
C ARG A 258 19.69 -1.73 -26.53
N TYR A 259 20.67 -1.59 -25.63
CA TYR A 259 22.08 -1.52 -25.99
C TYR A 259 22.70 -2.91 -26.20
N PHE A 260 22.27 -3.91 -25.41
CA PHE A 260 22.74 -5.29 -25.56
C PHE A 260 22.27 -5.95 -26.87
N ILE A 261 20.99 -5.82 -27.22
CA ILE A 261 20.35 -6.55 -28.33
C ILE A 261 21.04 -6.27 -29.69
N PRO A 262 21.35 -5.02 -30.07
CA PRO A 262 22.12 -4.74 -31.28
C PRO A 262 23.51 -5.38 -31.28
N SER A 263 24.20 -5.33 -30.14
CA SER A 263 25.49 -6.00 -29.97
C SER A 263 25.36 -7.52 -30.09
N TYR A 264 24.27 -8.10 -29.60
CA TYR A 264 23.97 -9.53 -29.70
C TYR A 264 23.74 -9.99 -31.15
N TYR A 265 23.06 -9.19 -31.98
CA TYR A 265 22.83 -9.49 -33.39
C TYR A 265 23.90 -8.95 -34.36
N SER A 266 25.00 -8.40 -33.83
CA SER A 266 26.10 -7.83 -34.62
C SER A 266 27.06 -8.88 -35.21
N ASN A 267 26.92 -10.15 -34.82
CA ASN A 267 27.91 -11.21 -35.06
C ASN A 267 29.33 -10.87 -34.53
N ASN A 268 29.48 -9.91 -33.62
CA ASN A 268 30.75 -9.49 -33.05
C ASN A 268 30.82 -9.76 -31.54
N LYS A 269 31.59 -10.78 -31.15
CA LYS A 269 31.73 -11.21 -29.75
C LYS A 269 32.37 -10.14 -28.86
N GLN A 270 33.22 -9.27 -29.40
CA GLN A 270 33.88 -8.22 -28.64
C GLN A 270 32.88 -7.16 -28.15
N LEU A 271 31.80 -6.92 -28.88
CA LEU A 271 30.77 -5.96 -28.47
C LEU A 271 29.92 -6.46 -27.28
N LEU A 272 30.06 -7.72 -26.88
CA LEU A 272 29.33 -8.29 -25.75
C LEU A 272 30.07 -8.19 -24.42
N THR A 273 31.37 -7.87 -24.40
CA THR A 273 32.19 -7.98 -23.18
C THR A 273 31.67 -7.14 -22.01
N ASP A 274 31.12 -5.96 -22.30
CA ASP A 274 30.64 -5.04 -21.28
C ASP A 274 29.24 -5.40 -20.74
N PHE A 275 28.55 -6.32 -21.42
CA PHE A 275 27.19 -6.74 -21.09
C PHE A 275 27.13 -8.10 -20.39
N LEU A 276 28.14 -8.95 -20.53
CA LEU A 276 28.10 -10.34 -20.05
C LEU A 276 28.73 -10.48 -18.67
N ASP A 277 28.08 -11.22 -17.78
CA ASP A 277 28.69 -11.59 -16.51
C ASP A 277 29.83 -12.62 -16.70
N LYS A 278 30.78 -12.65 -15.76
CA LYS A 278 31.95 -13.53 -15.79
C LYS A 278 31.62 -15.02 -15.60
N GLY A 279 30.37 -15.34 -15.27
CA GLY A 279 29.85 -16.71 -15.13
C GLY A 279 29.47 -17.33 -16.48
N ASN A 280 28.30 -17.97 -16.54
CA ASN A 280 27.83 -18.71 -17.71
C ASN A 280 27.59 -17.82 -18.94
N ALA A 281 27.14 -16.57 -18.74
CA ALA A 281 26.92 -15.61 -19.82
C ALA A 281 28.15 -15.31 -20.68
N LYS A 282 29.38 -15.50 -20.17
CA LYS A 282 30.59 -15.25 -20.97
C LYS A 282 30.66 -16.10 -22.24
N TYR A 283 29.95 -17.24 -22.28
CA TYR A 283 29.92 -18.14 -23.42
C TYR A 283 28.86 -17.79 -24.47
N THR A 284 28.00 -16.80 -24.23
CA THR A 284 26.94 -16.37 -25.16
C THR A 284 27.48 -16.06 -26.56
N VAL A 285 27.02 -16.78 -27.59
CA VAL A 285 27.49 -16.56 -28.96
C VAL A 285 26.62 -15.48 -29.63
N PRO A 286 27.20 -14.39 -30.19
CA PRO A 286 26.43 -13.40 -30.92
C PRO A 286 25.80 -14.06 -32.16
N LYS A 287 24.65 -13.56 -32.57
CA LYS A 287 23.96 -13.99 -33.78
C LYS A 287 24.09 -12.95 -34.86
N GLU A 288 23.70 -13.34 -36.07
CA GLU A 288 23.64 -12.45 -37.22
C GLU A 288 22.19 -12.06 -37.53
N GLY A 289 21.96 -10.76 -37.70
CA GLY A 289 20.69 -10.23 -38.19
C GLY A 289 20.64 -8.71 -38.13
N THR A 290 19.86 -8.09 -39.00
CA THR A 290 19.58 -6.64 -38.91
C THR A 290 18.27 -6.41 -38.18
N LEU A 291 18.33 -5.75 -37.03
CA LEU A 291 17.14 -5.37 -36.27
C LEU A 291 16.35 -4.29 -37.02
N GLN A 292 15.06 -4.54 -37.21
CA GLN A 292 14.09 -3.56 -37.74
C GLN A 292 13.23 -2.98 -36.62
N SER A 293 12.95 -3.76 -35.57
CA SER A 293 12.25 -3.30 -34.38
C SER A 293 12.65 -4.09 -33.14
N VAL A 294 12.57 -3.42 -31.99
CA VAL A 294 12.78 -3.98 -30.65
C VAL A 294 11.65 -3.47 -29.76
N ILE A 295 10.72 -4.35 -29.39
CA ILE A 295 9.54 -4.02 -28.60
C ILE A 295 9.60 -4.81 -27.30
N LEU A 296 9.55 -4.11 -26.17
CA LEU A 296 9.46 -4.76 -24.87
C LEU A 296 8.08 -5.44 -24.73
N GLU A 297 8.07 -6.73 -24.39
CA GLU A 297 6.84 -7.50 -24.15
C GLU A 297 6.51 -7.57 -22.66
N LYS A 298 7.50 -7.87 -21.82
CA LYS A 298 7.34 -7.96 -20.36
C LYS A 298 8.68 -7.94 -19.63
N ILE A 299 8.65 -7.50 -18.38
CA ILE A 299 9.73 -7.65 -17.40
C ILE A 299 9.17 -8.37 -16.18
N SER A 300 9.95 -9.28 -15.60
CA SER A 300 9.68 -9.88 -14.29
C SER A 300 10.96 -9.90 -13.45
N TYR A 301 10.79 -9.96 -12.13
CA TYR A 301 11.91 -10.06 -11.18
C TYR A 301 11.71 -11.25 -10.25
N GLU A 302 12.63 -12.20 -10.31
CA GLU A 302 12.59 -13.43 -9.51
C GLU A 302 13.99 -13.79 -9.03
N ALA A 303 14.12 -14.16 -7.75
CA ALA A 303 15.35 -14.68 -7.17
C ALA A 303 16.62 -13.81 -7.41
N GLY A 304 16.47 -12.49 -7.44
CA GLY A 304 17.61 -11.57 -7.64
C GLY A 304 17.99 -11.31 -9.10
N GLU A 305 17.25 -11.87 -10.05
CA GLU A 305 17.47 -11.67 -11.49
C GLU A 305 16.22 -11.06 -12.14
N TYR A 306 16.46 -10.18 -13.11
CA TYR A 306 15.43 -9.65 -13.99
C TYR A 306 15.33 -10.50 -15.25
N THR A 307 14.11 -10.82 -15.66
CA THR A 307 13.81 -11.47 -16.93
C THR A 307 13.09 -10.47 -17.84
N ALA A 308 13.76 -10.00 -18.88
CA ALA A 308 13.20 -9.10 -19.87
C ALA A 308 12.91 -9.86 -21.18
N THR A 309 11.68 -9.76 -21.69
CA THR A 309 11.26 -10.41 -22.93
C THR A 309 10.94 -9.38 -24.00
N TYR A 310 11.48 -9.58 -25.20
CA TYR A 310 11.35 -8.68 -26.34
C TYR A 310 10.77 -9.40 -27.54
N VAL A 311 9.94 -8.68 -28.31
CA VAL A 311 9.56 -9.06 -29.67
C VAL A 311 10.44 -8.28 -30.65
N LEU A 312 11.16 -9.02 -31.49
CA LEU A 312 12.12 -8.49 -32.46
C LEU A 312 11.62 -8.74 -33.87
N ALA A 313 11.71 -7.75 -34.75
CA ALA A 313 11.67 -7.97 -36.19
C ALA A 313 13.10 -8.01 -36.72
N LEU A 314 13.56 -9.18 -37.14
CA LEU A 314 14.91 -9.41 -37.65
C LEU A 314 14.85 -9.60 -39.16
N LYS A 315 15.56 -8.75 -39.89
CA LYS A 315 15.82 -8.98 -41.31
C LYS A 315 17.00 -9.94 -41.44
N GLN A 316 16.74 -11.07 -42.09
CA GLN A 316 17.71 -12.07 -42.50
C GLN A 316 17.60 -12.28 -44.01
N ASN A 317 18.47 -13.11 -44.59
CA ASN A 317 18.49 -13.36 -46.04
C ASN A 317 17.13 -13.83 -46.60
N ASP A 318 16.33 -14.53 -45.78
CA ASP A 318 15.02 -15.09 -46.14
C ASP A 318 13.83 -14.15 -45.86
N GLY A 319 14.09 -12.88 -45.52
CA GLY A 319 13.07 -11.88 -45.23
C GLY A 319 13.04 -11.42 -43.77
N ILE A 320 11.91 -10.85 -43.34
CA ILE A 320 11.73 -10.37 -41.97
C ILE A 320 11.09 -11.47 -41.13
N LYS A 321 11.76 -11.86 -40.04
CA LYS A 321 11.29 -12.85 -39.07
C LYS A 321 10.99 -12.19 -37.73
N SER A 322 9.84 -12.52 -37.14
CA SER A 322 9.50 -12.12 -35.77
C SER A 322 9.96 -13.16 -34.75
N VAL A 323 10.86 -12.76 -33.85
CA VAL A 323 11.44 -13.61 -32.81
C VAL A 323 11.13 -13.03 -31.44
N ARG A 324 10.79 -13.89 -30.48
CA ARG A 324 10.72 -13.53 -29.07
C ARG A 324 12.07 -13.86 -28.42
N LEU A 325 12.75 -12.85 -27.90
CA LEU A 325 14.04 -12.96 -27.21
C LEU A 325 13.84 -12.74 -25.70
N THR A 326 14.31 -13.67 -24.88
CA THR A 326 14.30 -13.53 -23.42
C THR A 326 15.72 -13.37 -22.90
N LEU A 327 15.92 -12.32 -22.12
CA LEU A 327 17.17 -11.93 -21.48
C LEU A 327 17.05 -12.12 -19.97
N ILE A 328 18.11 -12.64 -19.35
CA ILE A 328 18.20 -12.76 -17.90
C ILE A 328 19.38 -11.91 -17.44
N ALA A 329 19.10 -10.91 -16.61
CA ALA A 329 20.06 -9.90 -16.18
C ALA A 329 20.07 -9.73 -14.66
N LYS A 330 21.16 -9.19 -14.13
CA LYS A 330 21.26 -8.77 -12.74
C LYS A 330 21.89 -7.38 -12.64
N GLU A 331 21.56 -6.65 -11.60
CA GLU A 331 22.22 -5.40 -11.26
C GLU A 331 23.70 -5.64 -10.95
N LYS A 332 24.54 -4.76 -11.47
CA LYS A 332 25.97 -4.69 -11.21
C LYS A 332 26.42 -3.26 -11.41
N LYS A 333 26.36 -2.46 -10.33
CA LYS A 333 26.70 -1.03 -10.34
C LYS A 333 28.13 -0.74 -10.83
N SER A 334 29.04 -1.70 -10.74
CA SER A 334 30.41 -1.60 -11.27
C SER A 334 30.54 -1.90 -12.77
N SER A 335 29.46 -2.33 -13.43
CA SER A 335 29.44 -2.51 -14.89
C SER A 335 29.11 -1.19 -15.60
N PRO A 336 29.57 -0.99 -16.85
CA PRO A 336 29.36 0.26 -17.57
C PRO A 336 27.90 0.67 -17.72
N TYR A 337 26.99 -0.31 -17.78
CA TYR A 337 25.56 -0.09 -17.99
C TYR A 337 24.70 -0.38 -16.76
N GLY A 338 25.31 -0.58 -15.59
CA GLY A 338 24.59 -0.88 -14.34
C GLY A 338 23.99 -2.29 -14.24
N PHE A 339 23.95 -3.05 -15.33
CA PHE A 339 23.44 -4.42 -15.42
C PHE A 339 24.39 -5.32 -16.20
N VAL A 340 24.26 -6.63 -15.97
CA VAL A 340 24.91 -7.67 -16.79
C VAL A 340 23.96 -8.83 -17.06
N ILE A 341 24.06 -9.41 -18.24
CA ILE A 341 23.41 -10.66 -18.63
C ILE A 341 24.07 -11.82 -17.88
N THR A 342 23.26 -12.70 -17.28
CA THR A 342 23.75 -13.82 -16.45
C THR A 342 23.65 -15.17 -17.14
N LYS A 343 22.75 -15.32 -18.13
CA LYS A 343 22.53 -16.54 -18.90
C LYS A 343 22.47 -16.25 -20.39
N GLU A 344 22.66 -17.27 -21.22
CA GLU A 344 22.53 -17.14 -22.67
C GLU A 344 21.10 -16.72 -23.05
N PRO A 345 20.92 -15.75 -23.97
CA PRO A 345 19.59 -15.34 -24.43
C PRO A 345 18.81 -16.49 -25.07
N ILE A 346 17.53 -16.58 -24.73
CA ILE A 346 16.64 -17.62 -25.24
C ILE A 346 15.77 -17.05 -26.36
N GLU A 347 15.78 -17.69 -27.53
CA GLU A 347 14.94 -17.30 -28.66
C GLU A 347 13.84 -18.31 -28.96
N THR A 348 12.64 -17.81 -29.20
CA THR A 348 11.50 -18.59 -29.65
C THR A 348 10.79 -17.88 -30.81
N ALA A 349 10.04 -18.62 -31.64
CA ALA A 349 9.22 -18.00 -32.66
C ALA A 349 8.09 -17.19 -32.00
N TYR A 350 7.91 -15.93 -32.39
CA TYR A 350 6.82 -15.09 -31.84
C TYR A 350 5.45 -15.54 -32.38
N ILE A 351 5.37 -15.77 -33.70
CA ILE A 351 4.17 -16.27 -34.37
C ILE A 351 4.35 -17.77 -34.63
N LYS A 352 3.45 -18.60 -34.09
CA LYS A 352 3.36 -20.01 -34.45
C LYS A 352 2.81 -20.10 -35.87
N SER A 353 3.53 -20.73 -36.80
CA SER A 353 2.95 -21.08 -38.09
C SER A 353 1.74 -21.97 -37.84
N LYS A 354 0.57 -21.59 -38.40
CA LYS A 354 -0.56 -22.52 -38.49
C LYS A 354 -0.10 -23.69 -39.36
N LYS A 355 -0.05 -24.88 -38.79
CA LYS A 355 0.03 -26.12 -39.56
C LYS A 355 -1.34 -26.45 -40.11
#